data_AF-A0A535RCB7-F1
#
_entry.id   AF-A0A535RCB7-F1
#
_cell.length_a   1.000
_cell.length_b   1.000
_cell.length_c   1.000
_cell.angle_alpha   90.00
_cell.angle_beta   90.00
_cell.angle_gamma   90.00
#
_symmetry.space_group_name_H-M   'P 1'
#
loop_
_entity.id
_entity.type
_entity.pdbx_description
1 polymer ?
#
loop_
_entity_poly.entity_id
_entity_poly.type
_entity_poly.pdbx_seq_one_letter_code
_entity_poly.pdbx_strand_id
1 'polypeptide(L)' 'MEHISKAFPGVVALVDAHLSVNRGEVHALVGQNGAGKSTLIKILTGAYRR' A
#
# COMPACT_ATOMS: atom_id res chain seq x y z
N MET A 1 10.16 -0.92 -1.16
CA MET A 1 9.20 -1.69 -1.98
C MET A 1 8.77 -0.75 -3.07
N GLU A 2 9.16 -1.05 -4.30
CA GLU A 2 9.02 -0.12 -5.41
C GLU A 2 7.85 -0.51 -6.31
N HIS A 3 7.29 0.49 -7.00
CA HIS A 3 6.33 0.35 -8.09
C HIS A 3 5.08 -0.49 -7.75
N ILE A 4 4.49 -0.26 -6.57
CA ILE A 4 3.28 -0.97 -6.15
C ILE A 4 2.06 -0.33 -6.82
N SER A 5 1.46 -1.04 -7.76
CA SER A 5 0.18 -0.65 -8.37
C SER A 5 -0.88 -1.69 -8.06
N LYS A 6 -2.09 -1.27 -7.70
CA LYS A 6 -3.20 -2.20 -7.45
C LYS A 6 -4.53 -1.59 -7.84
N ALA A 7 -5.28 -2.32 -8.65
CA ALA A 7 -6.66 -2.01 -9.00
C ALA A 7 -7.59 -3.16 -8.60
N PHE A 8 -8.82 -2.78 -8.28
CA PHE A 8 -9.99 -3.64 -8.13
C PHE A 8 -11.03 -3.21 -9.17
N PRO A 9 -12.03 -4.05 -9.50
CA PRO A 9 -13.11 -3.63 -10.38
C PRO A 9 -13.72 -2.28 -9.94
N GLY A 10 -13.60 -1.27 -10.79
CA GLY A 10 -14.11 0.08 -10.54
C GLY A 10 -13.32 0.97 -9.59
N VAL A 11 -12.18 0.52 -9.03
CA VAL A 11 -11.37 1.30 -8.10
C VAL A 11 -9.87 1.10 -8.34
N VAL A 12 -9.16 2.19 -8.60
CA VAL A 12 -7.69 2.19 -8.57
C VAL A 12 -7.25 2.51 -7.14
N ALA A 13 -6.67 1.53 -6.46
CA ALA A 13 -6.35 1.64 -5.04
C ALA A 13 -4.92 2.17 -4.79
N LEU A 14 -3.97 1.81 -5.65
CA LEU A 14 -2.58 2.28 -5.60
C LEU A 14 -2.09 2.49 -7.03
N VAL A 15 -1.41 3.60 -7.29
CA VAL A 15 -0.73 3.90 -8.56
C VAL A 15 0.72 4.18 -8.23
N ASP A 16 1.61 3.31 -8.72
CA ASP A 16 3.06 3.46 -8.63
C ASP A 16 3.56 3.89 -7.23
N ALA A 17 3.09 3.21 -6.19
CA ALA A 17 3.42 3.56 -4.83
C ALA A 17 4.78 2.98 -4.40
N HIS A 18 5.55 3.78 -3.66
CA HIS A 18 6.86 3.43 -3.14
C HIS A 18 6.86 3.52 -1.61
N LEU A 19 7.41 2.52 -0.94
CA LEU A 19 7.56 2.51 0.52
C LEU A 19 8.91 1.92 0.92
N SER A 20 9.75 2.72 1.56
CA SER A 20 10.98 2.28 2.22
C SER A 20 10.79 2.31 3.73
N VAL A 21 11.23 1.27 4.44
CA VAL A 21 11.22 1.18 5.89
C VAL A 21 12.52 0.53 6.33
N ASN A 22 13.24 1.16 7.25
CA ASN A 22 14.46 0.62 7.83
C ASN A 22 14.17 -0.26 9.04
N ARG A 23 15.15 -1.07 9.42
CA ARG A 23 15.04 -1.96 10.58
C ARG A 23 14.85 -1.14 11.86
N GLY A 24 13.80 -1.48 12.61
CA GLY A 24 13.50 -0.89 13.91
C GLY A 24 12.62 0.36 13.86
N GLU A 25 12.23 0.82 12.67
CA GLU A 25 11.35 1.98 12.54
C GLU A 25 9.87 1.60 12.75
N VAL A 26 9.12 2.54 13.34
CA VAL A 26 7.66 2.45 13.47
C VAL A 26 7.04 3.56 12.62
N HIS A 27 6.18 3.20 11.68
CA HIS A 27 5.53 4.11 10.75
C HIS A 27 4.01 4.12 10.94
N ALA A 28 3.41 5.29 10.85
CA ALA A 28 1.97 5.44 10.74
C ALA A 28 1.58 5.72 9.28
N LEU A 29 0.66 4.92 8.74
CA LEU A 29 0.09 5.15 7.41
C LEU A 29 -1.22 5.92 7.56
N VAL A 30 -1.21 7.20 7.21
CA VAL A 30 -2.34 8.13 7.39
C VAL A 30 -2.87 8.65 6.05
N GLY A 31 -4.12 9.11 6.06
CA GLY A 31 -4.80 9.61 4.86
C GLY A 31 -6.30 9.35 4.92
N GLN A 32 -7.06 9.92 3.99
CA GLN A 32 -8.52 9.80 3.93
C GLN A 32 -8.98 8.36 3.62
N ASN A 33 -10.24 8.05 3.91
CA ASN A 33 -10.85 6.79 3.51
C ASN A 33 -10.83 6.65 1.99
N GLY A 34 -10.48 5.46 1.49
CA GLY A 34 -10.31 5.22 0.05
C GLY A 34 -8.92 5.51 -0.51
N ALA A 35 -8.02 6.17 0.24
CA ALA A 35 -6.65 6.49 -0.23
C ALA A 35 -5.69 5.29 -0.41
N GLY A 36 -6.18 4.05 -0.40
CA GLY A 36 -5.34 2.87 -0.63
C GLY A 36 -4.58 2.32 0.59
N LYS A 37 -4.73 2.91 1.78
CA LYS A 37 -3.97 2.52 3.00
C LYS A 37 -4.07 1.02 3.33
N SER A 38 -5.29 0.51 3.48
CA SER A 38 -5.52 -0.91 3.79
C SER A 38 -5.07 -1.83 2.66
N THR A 39 -5.13 -1.36 1.41
CA THR A 39 -4.60 -2.09 0.25
C THR A 39 -3.08 -2.23 0.34
N LEU A 40 -2.38 -1.15 0.67
CA LEU A 40 -0.93 -1.17 0.86
C LEU A 40 -0.53 -2.13 1.99
N ILE A 41 -1.22 -2.07 3.14
CA ILE A 41 -0.97 -3.01 4.26
C ILE A 41 -1.19 -4.46 3.83
N LYS A 42 -2.27 -4.77 3.11
CA LYS A 42 -2.54 -6.14 2.63
C LYS A 42 -1.48 -6.65 1.65
N ILE A 43 -0.89 -5.77 0.85
CA ILE A 43 0.23 -6.13 -0.04
C ILE A 43 1.51 -6.37 0.78
N LEU A 44 1.79 -5.51 1.77
CA LEU A 44 2.95 -5.65 2.66
C LEU A 44 2.92 -6.94 3.47
N THR A 45 1.75 -7.34 3.97
CA THR A 45 1.58 -8.58 4.74
C THR A 45 1.46 -9.83 3.87
N GLY A 46 1.50 -9.69 2.55
CA GLY A 46 1.38 -10.81 1.60
C GLY A 46 -0.04 -11.34 1.41
N ALA A 47 -1.05 -10.72 2.04
CA ALA A 47 -2.45 -11.08 1.83
C ALA A 47 -2.90 -10.85 0.37
N TYR A 48 -2.36 -9.82 -0.28
CA TYR A 48 -2.52 -9.57 -1.71
C TYR A 48 -1.17 -9.58 -2.44
N ARG A 49 -1.16 -10.11 -3.67
CA ARG A 49 -0.05 -9.87 -4.60
C ARG A 49 -0.13 -8.46 -5.17
N ARG A 50 1.07 -7.89 -5.39
CA ARG A 50 1.30 -6.62 -6.08
C ARG A 50 0.63 -6.68 -7.45
#